data_AF-A0A2V9LRH7-F1
#
_entry.id   AF-A0A2V9LRH7-F1
#
_cell.length_a   1.000
_cell.length_b   1.000
_cell.length_c   1.000
_cell.angle_alpha   90.00
_cell.angle_beta   90.00
_cell.angle_gamma   90.00
#
_symmetry.space_group_name_H-M   'P 1'
#
loop_
_entity.id
_entity.type
_entity.pdbx_description
1 polymer ?
#
loop_
_entity_poly.entity_id
_entity_poly.type
_entity_poly.pdbx_seq_one_letter_code
_entity_poly.pdbx_strand_id
1 'polypeptide(L)'
;MKLTSQEEYGLRCLLRIARAGRSLTITEISAEEGISVFYAAKLLRILRRSGILTSARGQAGGYQLTRPAGEIRVGEVLALLGGRLFEPAFCQDHAGVEDVCANSLDCSIRSLWRAVQRVVDHVLNHTTLQELLAHEPDMEAWVSPLIQVAGPVPSSLKPGNPSSP
;
A
#
# COMPACT_ATOMS: atom_id res chain seq x y z
N MET A 1 4.30 -0.02 5.85
CA MET A 1 4.15 -0.92 4.72
C MET A 1 5.26 -1.93 4.77
N LYS A 2 4.92 -3.12 5.23
CA LYS A 2 5.64 -4.32 4.84
C LYS A 2 4.70 -5.02 3.87
N LEU A 3 5.18 -5.47 2.72
CA LEU A 3 4.37 -6.32 1.86
C LEU A 3 4.33 -7.70 2.51
N THR A 4 3.26 -7.97 3.25
CA THR A 4 3.00 -9.24 3.90
C THR A 4 1.80 -9.92 3.25
N SER A 5 1.42 -11.09 3.77
CA SER A 5 0.18 -11.76 3.38
C SER A 5 -1.05 -10.86 3.57
N GLN A 6 -1.06 -9.95 4.56
CA GLN A 6 -2.21 -9.10 4.82
C GLN A 6 -2.51 -8.13 3.67
N GLU A 7 -1.48 -7.52 3.11
CA GLU A 7 -1.57 -6.59 1.98
C GLU A 7 -2.01 -7.32 0.71
N GLU A 8 -1.36 -8.45 0.41
CA GLU A 8 -1.63 -9.27 -0.76
C GLU A 8 -3.07 -9.81 -0.75
N TYR A 9 -3.46 -10.50 0.32
CA TYR A 9 -4.81 -11.06 0.42
C TYR A 9 -5.88 -9.98 0.54
N GLY A 10 -5.58 -8.83 1.15
CA GLY A 10 -6.51 -7.70 1.20
C GLY A 10 -6.81 -7.14 -0.18
N LEU A 11 -5.79 -6.95 -1.03
CA LEU A 11 -5.96 -6.53 -2.41
C LEU A 11 -6.73 -7.58 -3.22
N ARG A 12 -6.37 -8.86 -3.09
CA ARG A 12 -7.08 -9.95 -3.78
C ARG A 12 -8.56 -10.00 -3.42
N CYS A 13 -8.93 -9.84 -2.14
CA CYS A 13 -10.33 -9.74 -1.73
C CYS A 13 -11.06 -8.56 -2.41
N LEU A 14 -10.41 -7.38 -2.51
CA LEU A 14 -10.99 -6.22 -3.19
C LEU A 14 -11.17 -6.47 -4.69
N LEU A 15 -10.17 -7.02 -5.36
CA LEU A 15 -10.25 -7.37 -6.78
C LEU A 15 -11.34 -8.41 -7.02
N ARG A 16 -11.55 -9.35 -6.09
CA ARG A 16 -12.63 -10.33 -6.20
C ARG A 16 -14.00 -9.66 -6.18
N ILE A 17 -14.23 -8.77 -5.22
CA ILE A 17 -15.47 -7.99 -5.09
C ILE A 17 -15.67 -7.11 -6.32
N ALA A 18 -14.61 -6.45 -6.79
CA ALA A 18 -14.65 -5.59 -7.97
C ALA A 18 -15.02 -6.37 -9.25
N ARG A 19 -14.42 -7.54 -9.47
CA ARG A 19 -14.73 -8.42 -10.63
C ARG A 19 -16.15 -8.96 -10.61
N ALA A 20 -16.67 -9.29 -9.43
CA ALA A 20 -18.00 -9.88 -9.31
C ALA A 20 -19.12 -8.91 -9.71
N GLY A 21 -18.92 -7.59 -9.56
CA GLY A 21 -19.94 -6.58 -9.88
C GLY A 21 -21.21 -6.67 -9.01
N ARG A 22 -21.18 -7.49 -7.95
CA ARG A 22 -22.26 -7.73 -6.99
C ARG A 22 -21.68 -7.86 -5.58
N SER A 23 -22.56 -7.85 -4.58
CA SER A 23 -22.14 -8.18 -3.22
C SER A 23 -21.67 -9.63 -3.11
N LEU A 24 -20.57 -9.84 -2.37
CA LEU A 24 -20.01 -11.17 -2.07
C LEU A 24 -19.99 -11.43 -0.57
N THR A 25 -20.39 -12.62 -0.16
CA THR A 25 -20.28 -13.07 1.23
C THR A 25 -18.83 -13.39 1.60
N ILE A 26 -18.54 -13.43 2.90
CA ILE A 26 -17.21 -13.83 3.41
C ILE A 26 -16.87 -15.25 2.94
N THR A 27 -17.86 -16.15 2.91
CA THR A 27 -17.68 -17.54 2.49
C THR A 27 -17.31 -17.65 1.01
N GLU A 28 -17.98 -16.89 0.14
CA GLU A 28 -17.63 -16.82 -1.29
C GLU A 28 -16.19 -16.32 -1.47
N ILE A 29 -15.85 -15.18 -0.85
CA ILE A 29 -14.51 -14.58 -0.95
C ILE A 29 -13.44 -15.54 -0.41
N SER A 30 -13.71 -16.19 0.72
CA SER A 30 -12.81 -17.17 1.34
C SER A 30 -12.54 -18.36 0.42
N ALA A 31 -13.58 -18.91 -0.22
CA ALA A 31 -13.45 -20.03 -1.13
C ALA A 31 -12.69 -19.65 -2.41
N GLU A 32 -13.02 -18.51 -3.00
CA GLU A 32 -12.41 -18.04 -4.26
C GLU A 32 -10.95 -17.61 -4.09
N GLU A 33 -10.58 -17.07 -2.92
CA GLU A 33 -9.20 -16.67 -2.63
C GLU A 33 -8.36 -17.76 -1.95
N GLY A 34 -8.97 -18.90 -1.58
CA GLY A 34 -8.27 -20.01 -0.96
C GLY A 34 -7.71 -19.67 0.43
N ILE A 35 -8.39 -18.81 1.18
CA ILE A 35 -8.00 -18.40 2.55
C ILE A 35 -9.09 -18.79 3.55
N SER A 36 -8.73 -18.90 4.83
CA SER A 36 -9.72 -19.22 5.87
C SER A 36 -10.80 -18.14 5.98
N VAL A 37 -12.03 -18.55 6.30
CA VAL A 37 -13.17 -17.64 6.53
C VAL A 37 -12.84 -16.60 7.61
N PHE A 38 -12.16 -17.03 8.68
CA PHE A 38 -11.72 -16.13 9.74
C PHE A 38 -10.76 -15.05 9.23
N TYR A 39 -9.80 -15.43 8.38
CA TYR A 39 -8.84 -14.48 7.84
C TYR A 39 -9.47 -13.53 6.83
N ALA A 40 -10.32 -14.03 5.93
CA ALA A 40 -11.13 -13.19 5.06
C ALA A 40 -11.97 -12.18 5.88
N ALA A 41 -12.64 -12.63 6.93
CA ALA A 41 -13.42 -11.76 7.81
C ALA A 41 -12.56 -10.66 8.47
N LYS A 42 -11.33 -10.98 8.89
CA LYS A 42 -10.38 -10.00 9.44
C LYS A 42 -10.06 -8.91 8.41
N LEU A 43 -9.68 -9.31 7.19
CA LEU A 43 -9.31 -8.37 6.11
C LEU A 43 -10.49 -7.48 5.73
N LEU A 44 -11.66 -8.08 5.48
CA LEU A 44 -12.87 -7.36 5.10
C LEU A 44 -13.33 -6.40 6.20
N ARG A 45 -13.12 -6.74 7.48
CA ARG A 45 -13.40 -5.82 8.59
C ARG A 45 -12.50 -4.59 8.57
N ILE A 46 -11.21 -4.74 8.28
CA ILE A 46 -10.27 -3.60 8.17
C ILE A 46 -10.74 -2.68 7.03
N LEU A 47 -10.96 -3.25 5.85
CA LEU A 47 -11.37 -2.53 4.64
C LEU A 47 -12.77 -1.89 4.76
N ARG A 48 -13.68 -2.50 5.51
CA ARG A 48 -14.98 -1.91 5.81
C ARG A 48 -14.85 -0.72 6.77
N ARG A 49 -14.04 -0.85 7.82
CA ARG A 49 -13.85 0.23 8.81
C ARG A 49 -13.18 1.45 8.21
N SER A 50 -12.37 1.28 7.17
CA SER A 50 -11.77 2.38 6.42
C SER A 50 -12.71 3.03 5.40
N GLY A 51 -13.91 2.47 5.19
CA GLY A 51 -14.87 2.99 4.23
C GLY A 51 -14.62 2.59 2.78
N ILE A 52 -13.70 1.66 2.50
CA ILE A 52 -13.52 1.10 1.14
C ILE A 52 -14.63 0.09 0.81
N LEU A 53 -15.08 -0.66 1.81
CA LEU A 53 -16.17 -1.61 1.69
C LEU A 53 -17.38 -1.20 2.51
N THR A 54 -18.57 -1.49 1.98
CA THR A 54 -19.80 -1.56 2.76
C THR A 54 -20.24 -3.02 2.91
N SER A 55 -21.08 -3.29 3.89
CA SER A 55 -21.64 -4.62 4.12
C SER A 55 -23.15 -4.57 4.37
N ALA A 56 -23.92 -5.36 3.64
CA ALA A 56 -25.35 -5.56 3.91
C ALA A 56 -25.59 -6.89 4.64
N ARG A 57 -26.61 -6.93 5.50
CA ARG A 57 -27.09 -8.17 6.16
C ARG A 57 -28.25 -8.78 5.36
N GLY A 58 -28.48 -10.09 5.52
CA GLY A 58 -29.62 -10.80 4.94
C GLY A 58 -29.23 -11.77 3.82
N GLN A 59 -30.23 -12.37 3.16
CA GLN A 59 -30.06 -13.40 2.12
C GLN A 59 -29.33 -12.89 0.87
N ALA A 60 -29.41 -11.58 0.58
CA ALA A 60 -28.66 -10.88 -0.46
C ALA A 60 -27.50 -10.04 0.12
N GLY A 61 -27.11 -10.30 1.36
CA GLY A 61 -26.04 -9.58 2.06
C GLY A 61 -24.64 -9.93 1.54
N GLY A 62 -23.65 -9.15 1.94
CA GLY A 62 -22.28 -9.32 1.47
C GLY A 62 -21.51 -8.00 1.50
N TYR A 63 -20.28 -8.05 1.00
CA TYR A 63 -19.38 -6.92 0.87
C TYR A 63 -19.36 -6.39 -0.56
N GLN A 64 -19.32 -5.07 -0.68
CA GLN A 64 -19.33 -4.32 -1.93
C GLN A 64 -18.39 -3.11 -1.79
N LEU A 65 -17.78 -2.67 -2.89
CA LEU A 65 -17.05 -1.39 -2.93
C LEU A 65 -18.00 -0.21 -2.66
N THR A 66 -17.56 0.75 -1.85
CA THR A 66 -18.33 1.97 -1.56
C THR A 66 -18.32 2.99 -2.71
N ARG A 67 -17.38 2.84 -3.65
CA ARG A 67 -17.18 3.71 -4.81
C ARG A 67 -16.55 2.91 -5.97
N PRO A 68 -16.59 3.41 -7.22
CA PRO A 68 -16.02 2.71 -8.37
C PRO A 68 -14.55 2.31 -8.18
N ALA A 69 -14.15 1.17 -8.76
CA ALA A 69 -12.77 0.67 -8.66
C ALA A 69 -11.74 1.69 -9.17
N GLY A 70 -12.11 2.48 -10.19
CA GLY A 70 -11.29 3.55 -10.77
C GLY A 70 -11.04 4.75 -9.86
N GLU A 71 -11.73 4.83 -8.72
CA GLU A 71 -11.50 5.90 -7.73
C GLU A 71 -10.65 5.41 -6.55
N ILE A 72 -10.46 4.10 -6.38
CA ILE A 72 -9.79 3.52 -5.22
C ILE A 72 -8.33 3.29 -5.56
N ARG A 73 -7.44 4.13 -5.01
CA ARG A 73 -5.99 4.04 -5.25
C ARG A 73 -5.37 2.87 -4.47
N VAL A 74 -4.42 2.17 -5.08
CA VAL A 74 -3.72 1.04 -4.45
C VAL A 74 -2.92 1.51 -3.23
N GLY A 75 -2.28 2.68 -3.32
CA GLY A 75 -1.56 3.28 -2.20
C GLY A 75 -2.42 3.53 -0.96
N GLU A 76 -3.69 3.92 -1.16
CA GLU A 76 -4.67 4.08 -0.07
C GLU A 76 -4.98 2.73 0.60
N VAL A 77 -5.28 1.71 -0.20
CA VAL A 77 -5.57 0.36 0.30
C VAL A 77 -4.39 -0.19 1.12
N LEU A 78 -3.17 -0.09 0.58
CA LEU A 78 -1.98 -0.62 1.24
C LEU A 78 -1.63 0.15 2.51
N ALA A 79 -1.83 1.47 2.53
CA ALA A 79 -1.66 2.26 3.75
C ALA A 79 -2.66 1.84 4.84
N LEU A 80 -3.90 1.50 4.47
CA LEU A 80 -4.93 1.03 5.42
C LEU A 80 -4.65 -0.38 5.96
N LEU A 81 -4.07 -1.25 5.14
CA LEU A 81 -3.73 -2.61 5.54
C LEU A 81 -2.42 -2.67 6.35
N GLY A 82 -1.38 -1.91 5.97
CA GLY A 82 -0.04 -2.09 6.51
C GLY A 82 0.76 -0.81 6.76
N GLY A 83 0.16 0.38 6.66
CA GLY A 83 0.83 1.68 6.78
C GLY A 83 1.77 1.99 5.60
N ARG A 84 2.62 3.02 5.68
CA ARG A 84 3.60 3.38 4.62
C ARG A 84 4.97 2.75 4.83
N LEU A 85 5.76 2.55 3.76
CA LEU A 85 7.09 1.90 3.85
C LEU A 85 7.99 2.68 4.82
N PHE A 86 7.96 4.00 4.73
CA PHE A 86 8.64 4.92 5.63
C PHE A 86 7.71 6.07 6.02
N GLU A 87 7.59 6.31 7.33
CA GLU A 87 6.82 7.41 7.90
C GLU A 87 7.73 8.32 8.73
N PRO A 88 7.42 9.62 8.88
CA PRO A 88 8.25 10.53 9.68
C PRO A 88 8.47 10.06 11.13
N ALA A 89 7.46 9.39 11.71
CA ALA A 89 7.53 8.81 13.05
C ALA A 89 8.55 7.67 13.15
N PHE A 90 8.91 7.01 12.03
CA PHE A 90 9.87 5.90 12.03
C PHE A 90 11.20 6.29 12.69
N CYS A 91 11.70 7.51 12.47
CA CYS A 91 12.94 7.95 13.12
C CYS A 91 12.81 8.11 14.64
N GLN A 92 11.61 8.40 15.15
CA GLN A 92 11.35 8.57 16.58
C GLN A 92 11.37 7.21 17.29
N ASP A 93 10.81 6.18 16.64
CA ASP A 93 10.81 4.80 17.16
C ASP A 93 12.19 4.14 17.18
N HIS A 94 13.20 4.78 16.57
CA HIS A 94 14.56 4.25 16.40
C HIS A 94 15.63 5.23 16.91
N ALA A 95 15.33 5.98 17.97
CA ALA A 95 16.28 6.87 18.62
C ALA A 95 17.43 6.14 19.34
N GLY A 96 17.24 4.85 19.65
CA GLY A 96 18.20 4.03 20.39
C GLY A 96 17.85 4.00 21.87
N VAL A 97 18.85 4.19 22.73
CA VAL A 97 18.66 4.30 24.19
C VAL A 97 18.29 5.71 24.64
N GLU A 98 18.36 6.69 23.74
CA GLU A 98 18.08 8.10 23.99
C GLU A 98 16.68 8.50 23.53
N ASP A 99 16.18 9.64 24.01
CA ASP A 99 14.89 10.21 23.58
C ASP A 99 14.93 10.76 22.14
N VAL A 100 16.11 11.14 21.66
CA VAL A 100 16.31 11.73 20.33
C VAL A 100 17.42 10.99 19.60
N CYS A 101 17.16 10.65 18.33
CA CYS A 101 18.13 10.00 17.47
C CYS A 101 19.45 10.79 17.38
N ALA A 102 20.58 10.11 17.57
CA ALA A 102 21.93 10.70 17.46
C ALA A 102 22.21 11.36 16.09
N ASN A 103 21.48 10.94 15.04
CA ASN A 103 21.59 11.49 13.69
C ASN A 103 20.45 12.48 13.36
N SER A 104 19.73 12.99 14.35
CA SER A 104 18.53 13.81 14.13
C SER A 104 18.77 15.06 13.27
N LEU A 105 19.96 15.67 13.37
CA LEU A 105 20.36 16.86 12.62
C LEU A 105 20.76 16.54 11.16
N ASP A 106 21.71 15.63 10.97
CA ASP A 106 22.20 15.22 9.64
C ASP A 106 22.16 13.69 9.49
N CYS A 107 21.25 13.21 8.64
CA CYS A 107 21.04 11.79 8.42
C CYS A 107 20.81 11.53 6.93
N SER A 108 21.87 11.12 6.24
CA SER A 108 21.81 10.71 4.83
C SER A 108 20.84 9.53 4.60
N ILE A 109 20.72 8.63 5.57
CA ILE A 109 19.80 7.48 5.56
C ILE A 109 18.33 7.95 5.49
N ARG A 110 17.96 8.98 6.27
CA ARG A 110 16.61 9.57 6.23
C ARG A 110 16.30 10.16 4.86
N SER A 111 17.27 10.81 4.21
CA SER A 111 17.14 11.32 2.84
C SER A 111 16.93 10.20 1.83
N LEU A 112 17.67 9.10 1.94
CA LEU A 112 17.50 7.91 1.12
C LEU A 112 16.10 7.30 1.27
N TRP A 113 15.63 7.06 2.51
CA TRP A 113 14.30 6.48 2.73
C TRP A 113 13.17 7.37 2.22
N ARG A 114 13.28 8.69 2.38
CA ARG A 114 12.34 9.65 1.77
C ARG A 114 12.33 9.59 0.25
N ALA A 115 13.48 9.34 -0.40
CA ALA A 115 13.53 9.15 -1.84
C ALA A 115 12.83 7.85 -2.26
N VAL A 116 13.15 6.73 -1.60
CA VAL A 116 12.49 5.43 -1.87
C VAL A 116 10.98 5.52 -1.67
N GLN A 117 10.52 6.11 -0.56
CA GLN A 117 9.10 6.29 -0.28
C GLN A 117 8.39 7.10 -1.37
N ARG A 118 9.02 8.16 -1.92
CA ARG A 118 8.46 8.95 -3.01
C ARG A 118 8.26 8.13 -4.29
N VAL A 119 9.21 7.24 -4.62
CA VAL A 119 9.08 6.36 -5.79
C VAL A 119 7.95 5.36 -5.59
N VAL A 120 7.88 4.75 -4.41
CA VAL A 120 6.79 3.82 -4.04
C VAL A 120 5.44 4.52 -4.09
N ASP A 121 5.32 5.70 -3.49
CA ASP A 121 4.10 6.51 -3.53
C ASP A 121 3.73 6.91 -4.96
N HIS A 122 4.71 7.18 -5.82
CA HIS A 122 4.45 7.51 -7.22
C HIS A 122 3.74 6.35 -7.92
N VAL A 123 4.28 5.14 -7.86
CA VAL A 123 3.67 3.96 -8.50
C VAL A 123 2.29 3.70 -7.88
N LEU A 124 2.23 3.52 -6.55
CA LEU A 124 1.02 3.05 -5.88
C LEU A 124 -0.14 4.05 -5.91
N ASN A 125 0.15 5.35 -5.87
CA ASN A 125 -0.92 6.35 -5.94
C ASN A 125 -1.41 6.52 -7.37
N HIS A 126 -0.61 6.28 -8.41
CA HIS A 126 -1.10 6.37 -9.80
C HIS A 126 -1.86 5.12 -10.25
N THR A 127 -1.80 4.02 -9.49
CA THR A 127 -2.57 2.80 -9.76
C THR A 127 -3.88 2.80 -8.97
N THR A 128 -4.99 2.48 -9.62
CA THR A 128 -6.28 2.21 -8.95
C THR A 128 -6.63 0.73 -9.03
N LEU A 129 -7.67 0.32 -8.31
CA LEU A 129 -8.18 -1.05 -8.41
C LEU A 129 -8.65 -1.37 -9.83
N GLN A 130 -9.08 -0.38 -10.62
CA GLN A 130 -9.53 -0.61 -11.99
C GLN A 130 -8.41 -1.11 -12.89
N GLU A 131 -7.21 -0.53 -12.80
CA GLU A 131 -6.06 -1.01 -13.57
C GLU A 131 -5.74 -2.45 -13.18
N LEU A 132 -5.72 -2.76 -11.88
CA LEU A 132 -5.44 -4.12 -11.37
C LEU A 132 -6.45 -5.20 -11.77
N LEU A 133 -7.57 -4.84 -12.41
CA LEU A 133 -8.50 -5.81 -13.00
C LEU A 133 -7.97 -6.42 -14.30
N ALA A 134 -6.99 -5.77 -14.95
CA ALA A 134 -6.38 -6.23 -16.19
C ALA A 134 -5.53 -7.50 -15.97
N HIS A 135 -5.13 -8.12 -17.09
CA HIS A 135 -4.22 -9.26 -17.05
C HIS A 135 -2.79 -8.79 -16.79
N GLU A 136 -1.94 -9.69 -16.30
CA GLU A 136 -0.55 -9.37 -15.92
C GLU A 136 0.25 -8.69 -17.05
N PRO A 137 0.18 -9.11 -18.34
CA PRO A 137 0.91 -8.43 -19.41
C PRO A 137 0.45 -6.98 -19.65
N ASP A 138 -0.86 -6.73 -19.55
CA ASP A 138 -1.43 -5.38 -19.70
C ASP A 138 -1.00 -4.49 -18.53
N MET A 139 -0.97 -5.07 -17.32
CA MET A 139 -0.48 -4.39 -16.13
C MET A 139 1.01 -4.08 -16.24
N GLU A 140 1.84 -5.00 -16.72
CA GLU A 140 3.26 -4.75 -16.94
C GLU A 140 3.48 -3.57 -17.89
N ALA A 141 2.75 -3.55 -19.02
CA ALA A 141 2.79 -2.46 -19.97
C ALA A 141 2.32 -1.13 -19.36
N TRP A 142 1.31 -1.16 -18.47
CA TRP A 142 0.80 0.02 -17.78
C TRP A 142 1.76 0.56 -16.71
N VAL A 143 2.40 -0.32 -15.92
CA VAL A 143 3.28 0.10 -14.82
C VAL A 143 4.63 0.58 -15.35
N SER A 144 5.15 -0.01 -16.43
CA SER A 144 6.50 0.25 -16.94
C SER A 144 6.87 1.75 -17.09
N PRO A 145 6.02 2.62 -17.65
CA PRO A 145 6.29 4.05 -17.73
C PRO A 145 6.43 4.76 -16.36
N LEU A 146 5.75 4.27 -15.31
CA LEU A 146 5.79 4.86 -13.97
C LEU A 146 7.11 4.58 -13.23
N ILE A 147 7.86 3.57 -13.68
CA ILE A 147 9.12 3.14 -13.05
C ILE A 147 10.34 3.77 -13.72
N GLN A 148 10.16 4.53 -14.82
CA GLN A 148 11.22 5.31 -15.45
C GLN A 148 11.55 6.56 -14.62
N VAL A 149 12.07 6.35 -13.41
CA VAL A 149 12.18 7.38 -12.36
C VAL A 149 13.55 8.05 -12.31
N ALA A 150 14.52 7.67 -13.14
CA ALA A 150 15.87 8.23 -13.06
C ALA A 150 16.35 8.82 -14.39
N GLY A 151 16.34 10.16 -14.47
CA GLY A 151 17.43 10.87 -15.14
C GLY A 151 18.78 10.54 -14.46
N PRO A 152 19.92 10.95 -15.04
CA PRO A 152 21.24 10.54 -14.57
C PRO A 152 21.42 10.77 -13.07
N VAL A 153 21.92 9.75 -12.37
CA VAL A 153 22.30 9.84 -10.95
C VAL A 153 23.29 11.00 -10.80
N PRO A 154 23.05 11.99 -9.93
CA PRO A 154 23.98 13.09 -9.74
C PRO A 154 25.37 12.53 -9.37
N SER A 155 26.38 12.84 -10.18
CA SER A 155 27.75 12.42 -9.92
C SER A 155 28.25 13.09 -8.63
N SER A 156 28.45 12.27 -7.60
CA SER A 156 29.24 12.56 -6.38
C SER A 156 28.69 13.62 -5.42
N LEU A 157 28.23 13.17 -4.25
CA LEU A 157 28.23 13.97 -3.02
C LEU A 157 29.68 14.37 -2.71
N LYS A 158 30.03 15.65 -2.85
CA LYS A 158 31.29 16.17 -2.29
C LYS A 158 31.24 15.96 -0.76
N PRO A 159 32.29 15.39 -0.12
CA PRO A 159 32.30 15.26 1.33
C PRO A 159 32.17 16.66 1.96
N GLY A 160 31.16 16.82 2.80
CA GLY A 160 30.99 18.01 3.63
C GLY A 160 32.23 18.17 4.50
N ASN A 161 32.86 19.33 4.40
CA ASN A 161 34.03 19.68 5.19
C ASN A 161 33.60 19.78 6.67
N PRO A 162 34.24 19.07 7.62
CA PRO A 162 33.92 19.23 9.03
C PRO A 162 34.42 20.60 9.50
N SER A 163 33.52 21.59 9.56
CA SER A 163 33.78 22.82 10.29
C SER A 163 33.45 22.58 11.77
N SER A 164 34.48 22.21 12.54
CA SER A 164 34.54 22.40 14.00
C SER A 164 34.55 23.89 14.34
N PRO A 165 34.06 24.26 15.53
CA PRO A 165 34.96 24.35 16.68
C PRO A 165 34.60 23.40 17.83
#